data_AF-A0A7J6AM58-F1
#
_entry.id   AF-A0A7J6AM58-F1
#
_cell.length_a   1.000
_cell.length_b   1.000
_cell.length_c   1.000
_cell.angle_alpha   90.00
_cell.angle_beta   90.00
_cell.angle_gamma   90.00
#
_symmetry.space_group_name_H-M   'P 1'
#
loop_
_entity.id
_entity.type
_entity.pdbx_description
1 polymer ?
#
loop_
_entity_poly.entity_id
_entity_poly.type
_entity_poly.pdbx_seq_one_letter_code
_entity_poly.pdbx_strand_id
1 'polypeptide(L)'
;MRYVLLVVDFETFEHLYLFGTMSMLKRSVFVGFVLFALVPLIHAACWSERLRLGVNHCIDKTDKTWHQVGSNWRNSVCEKCTCNTFSLDCCDGFPTHVTKGCIIAYNFRACTYTLTSIDPSVTCYVIGK
;
A
#
# COMPACT_ATOMS: atom_id res chain seq x y z
N MET A 1 11.32 -68.23 -16.91
CA MET A 1 10.58 -67.12 -17.58
C MET A 1 9.25 -66.91 -16.87
N ARG A 2 9.17 -65.88 -16.01
CA ARG A 2 7.92 -65.17 -15.63
C ARG A 2 8.33 -63.90 -14.86
N TYR A 3 9.21 -63.14 -15.50
CA TYR A 3 9.26 -61.68 -15.37
C TYR A 3 7.97 -61.12 -15.99
N VAL A 4 7.54 -59.89 -15.67
CA VAL A 4 6.54 -59.06 -16.39
C VAL A 4 5.18 -58.78 -15.67
N LEU A 5 4.92 -59.18 -14.41
CA LEU A 5 3.64 -58.80 -13.75
C LEU A 5 3.68 -57.99 -12.45
N LEU A 6 4.86 -57.68 -11.87
CA LEU A 6 4.93 -56.94 -10.59
C LEU A 6 5.64 -55.59 -10.64
N VAL A 7 6.06 -55.11 -11.82
CA VAL A 7 6.82 -53.84 -11.95
C VAL A 7 5.96 -52.68 -12.46
N VAL A 8 4.65 -52.87 -12.67
CA VAL A 8 3.80 -51.85 -13.34
C VAL A 8 3.11 -50.87 -12.36
N ASP A 9 3.12 -51.12 -11.04
CA ASP A 9 2.27 -50.34 -10.11
C ASP A 9 2.99 -49.42 -9.10
N PHE A 10 4.33 -49.45 -8.97
CA PHE A 10 5.01 -48.60 -7.97
C PHE A 10 5.67 -47.34 -8.56
N GLU A 11 6.35 -47.45 -9.71
CA GLU A 11 7.08 -46.32 -10.30
C GLU A 11 6.15 -45.31 -11.01
N THR A 12 5.04 -45.76 -11.57
CA THR A 12 4.02 -44.90 -12.20
C THR A 12 3.24 -44.08 -11.17
N PHE A 13 3.00 -44.61 -9.97
CA PHE A 13 2.28 -43.93 -8.88
C PHE A 13 3.09 -42.78 -8.27
N GLU A 14 4.38 -43.00 -8.00
CA GLU A 14 5.34 -41.98 -7.54
C GLU A 14 5.50 -40.84 -8.55
N HIS A 15 5.60 -41.15 -9.85
CA HIS A 15 5.75 -40.13 -10.89
C HIS A 15 4.50 -39.25 -11.07
N LEU A 16 3.28 -39.81 -10.93
CA LEU A 16 2.03 -39.05 -10.94
C LEU A 16 1.86 -38.19 -9.68
N TYR A 17 2.31 -38.67 -8.51
CA TYR A 17 2.36 -37.89 -7.27
C TYR A 17 3.37 -36.74 -7.35
N LEU A 18 4.58 -36.97 -7.89
CA LEU A 18 5.56 -35.91 -8.11
C LEU A 18 5.10 -34.89 -9.17
N PHE A 19 4.48 -35.32 -10.26
CA PHE A 19 3.92 -34.38 -11.26
C PHE A 19 2.77 -33.54 -10.69
N GLY A 20 1.89 -34.15 -9.88
CA GLY A 20 0.79 -33.46 -9.20
C GLY A 20 1.29 -32.43 -8.17
N THR A 21 2.28 -32.80 -7.35
CA THR A 21 2.85 -31.93 -6.31
C THR A 21 3.71 -30.80 -6.87
N MET A 22 4.48 -31.03 -7.94
CA MET A 22 5.23 -29.98 -8.64
C MET A 22 4.31 -28.94 -9.31
N SER A 23 3.15 -29.37 -9.81
CA SER A 23 2.12 -28.49 -10.40
C SER A 23 1.48 -27.58 -9.35
N MET A 24 1.16 -28.13 -8.18
CA MET A 24 0.56 -27.38 -7.06
C MET A 24 1.57 -26.45 -6.37
N LEU A 25 2.82 -26.86 -6.23
CA LEU A 25 3.89 -26.04 -5.64
C LEU A 25 4.20 -24.82 -6.52
N LYS A 26 4.25 -24.96 -7.84
CA LYS A 26 4.47 -23.83 -8.78
C LYS A 26 3.33 -22.82 -8.75
N ARG A 27 2.08 -23.29 -8.67
CA ARG A 27 0.90 -22.42 -8.53
C ARG A 27 0.90 -21.68 -7.19
N SER A 28 1.23 -22.38 -6.10
CA SER A 28 1.31 -21.78 -4.76
C SER A 28 2.41 -20.71 -4.66
N VAL A 29 3.60 -21.00 -5.20
CA VAL A 29 4.72 -20.05 -5.22
C VAL A 29 4.40 -18.81 -6.06
N PHE A 30 3.79 -18.98 -7.24
CA PHE A 30 3.37 -17.85 -8.07
C PHE A 30 2.33 -16.96 -7.37
N VAL A 31 1.32 -17.56 -6.74
CA VAL A 31 0.33 -16.83 -5.94
C VAL A 31 1.01 -16.10 -4.78
N GLY A 32 1.97 -16.74 -4.10
CA GLY A 32 2.77 -16.09 -3.06
C GLY A 32 3.50 -14.85 -3.56
N PHE A 33 4.22 -14.95 -4.68
CA PHE A 33 4.92 -13.80 -5.28
C PHE A 33 3.97 -12.67 -5.69
N VAL A 34 2.81 -13.01 -6.27
CA VAL A 34 1.79 -12.02 -6.62
C VAL A 34 1.27 -11.32 -5.37
N LEU A 35 0.96 -12.06 -4.30
CA LEU A 35 0.50 -11.48 -3.04
C LEU A 35 1.57 -10.59 -2.40
N PHE A 36 2.84 -11.02 -2.37
CA PHE A 36 3.95 -10.20 -1.86
C PHE A 36 4.18 -8.92 -2.68
N ALA A 37 4.00 -8.98 -4.00
CA ALA A 37 4.10 -7.80 -4.86
C ALA A 37 2.95 -6.79 -4.64
N LEU A 38 1.83 -7.22 -4.05
CA LEU A 38 0.69 -6.35 -3.70
C LEU A 38 0.82 -5.72 -2.31
N VAL A 39 1.69 -6.23 -1.43
CA VAL A 39 1.92 -5.64 -0.08
C VAL A 39 2.45 -4.19 -0.15
N PRO A 40 3.30 -3.79 -1.08
CA PRO A 40 3.63 -2.37 -1.24
C PRO A 40 2.46 -1.52 -1.73
N LEU A 41 1.40 -2.10 -2.32
CA LEU A 41 0.27 -1.33 -2.85
C LEU A 41 -0.76 -0.97 -1.77
N ILE A 42 -0.74 -1.59 -0.59
CA ILE A 42 -1.51 -1.13 0.58
C ILE A 42 -0.83 0.10 1.19
N HIS A 43 -0.88 1.21 0.47
CA HIS A 43 -0.66 2.53 1.06
C HIS A 43 -1.94 2.85 1.84
N ALA A 44 -1.90 2.72 3.16
CA ALA A 44 -2.96 3.28 3.99
C ALA A 44 -2.95 4.80 3.77
N ALA A 45 -4.12 5.38 3.48
CA ALA A 45 -4.25 6.83 3.33
C ALA A 45 -3.88 7.59 4.62
N CYS A 46 -3.84 6.90 5.76
CA CYS A 46 -3.39 7.42 7.04
C CYS A 46 -2.64 6.33 7.82
N TRP A 47 -1.69 6.76 8.64
CA TRP A 47 -1.06 5.93 9.65
C TRP A 47 -0.94 6.70 10.97
N SER A 48 -0.97 5.94 12.06
CA SER A 48 -0.89 6.47 13.42
C SER A 48 0.13 5.67 14.20
N GLU A 49 1.04 6.37 14.88
CA GLU A 49 2.01 5.78 15.80
C GLU A 49 1.73 6.24 17.22
N ARG A 50 1.65 5.29 18.16
CA ARG A 50 1.51 5.63 19.58
C ARG A 50 2.85 6.09 20.15
N LEU A 51 2.83 7.21 20.84
CA LEU A 51 3.98 7.76 21.53
C LEU A 51 4.02 7.28 22.98
N ARG A 52 5.23 7.29 23.56
CA ARG A 52 5.40 7.05 25.00
C ARG A 52 4.98 8.29 25.79
N LEU A 53 4.54 8.08 27.03
CA LEU A 53 4.22 9.18 27.93
C LEU A 53 5.46 10.06 28.19
N GLY A 54 5.25 11.38 28.21
CA GLY A 54 6.29 12.37 28.53
C GLY A 54 7.16 12.80 27.34
N VAL A 55 6.84 12.39 26.10
CA VAL A 55 7.50 12.97 24.92
C VAL A 55 7.04 14.41 24.68
N ASN A 56 7.97 15.26 24.25
CA ASN A 56 7.70 16.64 23.87
C ASN A 56 7.86 16.88 22.35
N HIS A 57 8.36 15.87 21.62
CA HIS A 57 8.51 15.91 20.17
C HIS A 57 8.12 14.57 19.53
N CYS A 58 7.61 14.66 18.30
CA CYS A 58 7.48 13.56 17.35
C CYS A 58 8.62 13.61 16.35
N ILE A 59 9.02 12.43 15.86
CA ILE A 59 9.94 12.32 14.73
C ILE A 59 9.15 11.97 13.47
N ASP A 60 9.23 12.83 12.46
CA ASP A 60 8.76 12.49 11.12
C ASP A 60 9.72 11.46 10.52
N LYS A 61 9.25 10.24 10.28
CA LYS A 61 10.07 9.16 9.72
C LYS A 61 10.35 9.34 8.23
N THR A 62 9.57 10.14 7.52
CA THR A 62 9.77 10.47 6.11
C THR A 62 10.92 11.46 5.99
N ASP A 63 10.79 12.61 6.66
CA ASP A 63 11.73 13.73 6.51
C ASP A 63 12.88 13.72 7.52
N LYS A 64 12.80 12.84 8.53
CA LYS A 64 13.75 12.74 9.65
C LYS A 64 13.85 14.02 10.48
N THR A 65 12.76 14.79 10.53
CA THR A 65 12.65 16.06 11.25
C THR A 65 11.94 15.87 12.60
N TRP A 66 12.29 16.71 13.57
CA TRP A 66 11.66 16.73 14.89
C TRP A 66 10.61 17.83 14.96
N HIS A 67 9.43 17.49 15.47
CA HIS A 67 8.27 18.36 15.54
C HIS A 67 7.73 18.39 16.97
N GLN A 68 7.44 19.57 17.51
CA GLN A 68 6.92 19.71 18.87
C GLN A 68 5.51 19.11 19.00
N VAL A 69 5.17 18.60 20.19
CA VAL A 69 3.79 18.22 20.51
C VAL A 69 2.87 19.44 20.37
N GLY A 70 1.72 19.23 19.72
CA GLY A 70 0.75 20.26 19.32
C GLY A 70 0.98 20.83 17.91
N SER A 71 2.09 20.48 17.26
CA SER A 71 2.37 20.98 15.90
C SER A 71 1.68 20.16 14.81
N ASN A 72 1.46 20.85 13.68
CA ASN A 72 0.95 20.27 12.44
C ASN A 72 1.90 20.66 11.32
N TRP A 73 2.20 19.73 10.41
CA TRP A 73 3.09 20.01 9.27
C TRP A 73 2.71 19.19 8.06
N ARG A 74 3.35 19.53 6.93
CA ARG A 74 3.33 18.73 5.71
C ARG A 74 4.74 18.23 5.45
N ASN A 75 4.90 16.94 5.19
CA ASN A 75 6.19 16.34 4.89
C ASN A 75 6.50 16.33 3.38
N SER A 76 7.69 15.86 3.01
CA SER A 76 8.18 15.85 1.62
C SER A 76 7.38 14.95 0.66
N VAL A 77 6.61 13.99 1.19
CA VAL A 77 5.71 13.13 0.40
C VAL A 77 4.26 13.61 0.44
N CYS A 78 4.04 14.84 0.91
CA CYS A 78 2.75 15.53 0.95
C CYS A 78 1.72 14.96 1.93
N GLU A 79 2.15 14.18 2.92
CA GLU A 79 1.30 13.82 4.05
C GLU A 79 1.12 15.02 4.97
N LYS A 80 -0.06 15.14 5.57
CA LYS A 80 -0.36 16.04 6.68
C LYS A 80 -0.19 15.27 7.97
N CYS A 81 0.72 15.73 8.80
CA CYS A 81 1.06 15.11 10.06
C CYS A 81 0.65 16.00 11.23
N THR A 82 0.17 15.37 12.29
CA THR A 82 -0.20 15.99 13.56
C THR A 82 0.55 15.28 14.67
N CYS A 83 1.32 16.04 15.46
CA CYS A 83 1.98 15.51 16.64
C CYS A 83 1.13 15.82 17.87
N ASN A 84 0.44 14.80 18.40
CA ASN A 84 -0.35 14.89 19.62
C ASN A 84 0.47 14.41 20.83
N THR A 85 -0.09 14.55 22.04
CA THR A 85 0.58 14.11 23.28
C THR A 85 0.80 12.60 23.34
N PHE A 86 -0.03 11.82 22.64
CA PHE A 86 -0.02 10.36 22.70
C PHE A 86 0.16 9.69 21.33
N SER A 87 0.12 10.44 20.23
CA SER A 87 0.20 9.90 18.88
C SER A 87 0.86 10.84 17.90
N LEU A 88 1.49 10.24 16.89
CA LEU A 88 1.83 10.90 15.64
C LEU A 88 0.87 10.35 14.58
N ASP A 89 0.06 11.22 14.00
CA ASP A 89 -0.95 10.86 13.00
C ASP A 89 -0.59 11.55 11.68
N CYS A 90 -0.37 10.77 10.62
CA CYS A 90 -0.06 11.28 9.29
C CYS A 90 -1.02 10.71 8.26
N CYS A 91 -1.58 11.57 7.41
CA CYS A 91 -2.51 11.20 6.35
C CYS A 91 -2.10 11.80 5.02
N ASP A 92 -2.50 11.20 3.92
CA ASP A 92 -2.39 11.79 2.59
C ASP A 92 -3.00 13.20 2.60
N GLY A 93 -2.21 14.19 2.16
CA GLY A 93 -2.63 15.57 2.12
C GLY A 93 -3.43 15.95 0.87
N PHE A 94 -3.59 15.02 -0.07
CA PHE A 94 -4.38 15.18 -1.29
C PHE A 94 -5.84 14.74 -1.11
N PRO A 95 -6.75 15.31 -1.91
CA PRO A 95 -8.16 14.95 -1.86
C PRO A 95 -8.41 13.49 -2.24
N THR A 96 -9.37 12.86 -1.57
CA THR A 96 -9.77 11.48 -1.83
C THR A 96 -10.82 11.37 -2.93
N HIS A 97 -11.52 12.47 -3.22
CA HIS A 97 -12.54 12.52 -4.26
C HIS A 97 -12.53 13.83 -5.03
N VAL A 98 -12.76 13.72 -6.34
CA VAL A 98 -12.87 14.82 -7.30
C VAL A 98 -14.18 14.66 -8.06
N THR A 99 -14.90 15.76 -8.29
CA THR A 99 -16.14 15.75 -9.09
C THR A 99 -15.91 15.14 -10.48
N LYS A 100 -16.88 14.36 -10.97
CA LYS A 100 -16.84 13.80 -12.33
C LYS A 100 -16.78 14.93 -13.38
N GLY A 101 -16.01 14.72 -14.44
CA GLY A 101 -15.81 15.71 -15.51
C GLY A 101 -14.67 16.71 -15.24
N CYS A 102 -14.03 16.62 -14.07
CA CYS A 102 -12.88 17.41 -13.70
C CYS A 102 -11.61 16.58 -13.73
N ILE A 103 -10.54 17.18 -14.23
CA ILE A 103 -9.18 16.63 -14.23
C ILE A 103 -8.43 17.29 -13.08
N ILE A 104 -7.82 16.47 -12.22
CA ILE A 104 -6.93 16.95 -11.15
C ILE A 104 -5.48 16.76 -11.59
N ALA A 105 -4.67 17.80 -11.46
CA ALA A 105 -3.23 17.74 -11.69
C ALA A 105 -2.49 17.99 -10.37
N TYR A 106 -1.68 17.02 -9.96
CA TYR A 106 -0.93 17.07 -8.70
C TYR A 106 0.48 17.64 -8.90
N ASN A 107 0.88 18.53 -7.99
CA ASN A 107 2.24 19.01 -7.86
C ASN A 107 2.82 18.51 -6.53
N PHE A 108 3.55 17.40 -6.59
CA PHE A 108 4.18 16.77 -5.43
C PHE A 108 5.34 17.59 -4.84
N ARG A 109 5.96 18.50 -5.60
CA ARG A 109 7.03 19.35 -5.07
C ARG A 109 6.47 20.43 -4.13
N ALA A 110 5.32 20.99 -4.48
CA ALA A 110 4.66 22.03 -3.69
C ALA A 110 3.52 21.49 -2.81
N CYS A 111 3.20 20.21 -2.89
CA CYS A 111 2.03 19.59 -2.26
C CYS A 111 0.71 20.33 -2.53
N THR A 112 0.54 20.74 -3.79
CA THR A 112 -0.64 21.46 -4.30
C THR A 112 -1.28 20.69 -5.45
N TYR A 113 -2.49 21.06 -5.81
CA TYR A 113 -3.20 20.52 -6.96
C TYR A 113 -3.98 21.63 -7.67
N THR A 114 -4.26 21.41 -8.95
CA THR A 114 -5.14 22.25 -9.75
C THR A 114 -6.28 21.41 -10.32
N LEU A 115 -7.44 22.04 -10.50
CA LEU A 115 -8.62 21.43 -11.11
C LEU A 115 -8.89 22.08 -12.46
N THR A 116 -9.07 21.26 -13.48
CA THR A 116 -9.44 21.70 -14.82
C THR A 116 -10.75 21.01 -15.21
N SER A 117 -11.78 21.79 -15.56
CA SER A 117 -13.00 21.23 -16.12
C SER A 117 -12.85 21.00 -17.62
N ILE A 118 -13.39 19.90 -18.13
CA ILE A 118 -13.52 19.66 -19.57
C ILE A 118 -14.71 20.45 -20.13
N ASP A 119 -15.75 20.66 -19.31
CA ASP A 119 -16.98 21.37 -19.67
C ASP A 119 -17.17 22.59 -18.75
N PRO A 120 -17.27 23.83 -19.30
CA PRO A 120 -17.46 25.04 -18.51
C PRO A 120 -18.72 25.05 -17.63
N SER A 121 -19.72 24.22 -17.93
CA SER A 121 -20.95 24.09 -17.14
C SER A 121 -20.78 23.24 -15.87
N VAL A 122 -19.68 22.46 -15.77
CA VAL A 122 -19.39 21.61 -14.62
C VAL A 122 -18.59 22.37 -13.58
N THR A 123 -19.10 22.42 -12.34
CA THR A 123 -18.38 23.01 -11.20
C THR A 123 -17.48 21.96 -10.52
N CYS A 124 -16.17 22.20 -10.55
CA CYS A 124 -15.19 21.32 -9.93
C CYS A 124 -15.01 21.60 -8.44
N TYR A 125 -15.07 20.54 -7.62
CA TYR A 125 -14.69 20.60 -6.21
C TYR A 125 -14.06 19.28 -5.78
N VAL A 126 -13.48 19.27 -4.58
CA VAL A 126 -12.83 18.10 -4.00
C VAL A 126 -13.34 17.81 -2.60
N ILE A 127 -13.23 16.56 -2.16
CA ILE A 127 -13.56 16.09 -0.81
C ILE A 127 -12.36 15.36 -0.22
N GLY A 128 -12.18 15.49 1.10
CA GLY A 128 -11.05 14.93 1.86
C GLY A 128 -9.96 15.98 2.06
N LYS A 129 -9.70 16.33 3.33
CA LYS A 129 -8.64 17.27 3.71
C LYS A 129 -8.03 16.89 5.04
#